data_AF-A0A6J4HV40-F1
#
_entry.id   AF-A0A6J4HV40-F1
#
_cell.length_a   1.000
_cell.length_b   1.000
_cell.length_c   1.000
_cell.angle_alpha   90.00
_cell.angle_beta   90.00
_cell.angle_gamma   90.00
#
_symmetry.space_group_name_H-M   'P 1'
#
loop_
_entity.id
_entity.type
_entity.pdbx_description
1 polymer ?
#
loop_
_entity_poly.entity_id
_entity_poly.type
_entity_poly.pdbx_seq_one_letter_code
_entity_poly.pdbx_strand_id
1 'polypeptide(L)'
;MPASARLPWPFDAGRLRADVEGLTPSDWVPHFNTAYYDGDWSGAALRSIGGEAGRLYPGPATSTGFADTPLLARCPYTAQALSTLLCPLLAVRFLRLGPG
;
A
#
# COMPACT_ATOMS: atom_id res chain seq x y z
N MET A 1 10.41 -28.45 3.89
CA MET A 1 10.02 -27.22 4.63
C MET A 1 8.61 -26.84 4.23
N PRO A 2 7.79 -26.26 5.11
CA PRO A 2 6.43 -25.83 4.74
C PRO A 2 6.49 -24.71 3.69
N ALA A 3 5.50 -24.69 2.78
CA ALA A 3 5.41 -23.69 1.71
C ALA A 3 5.09 -22.28 2.23
N SER A 4 4.68 -22.16 3.49
CA SER A 4 4.37 -20.90 4.16
C SER A 4 4.65 -20.97 5.66
N ALA A 5 4.80 -19.79 6.28
CA ALA A 5 4.91 -19.63 7.72
C ALA A 5 4.01 -18.48 8.17
N ARG A 6 3.39 -18.61 9.34
CA ARG A 6 2.65 -17.51 9.96
C ARG A 6 3.66 -16.57 10.62
N LEU A 7 3.59 -15.30 10.23
CA LEU A 7 4.38 -14.25 10.87
C LEU A 7 3.81 -13.92 12.26
N PRO A 8 4.65 -13.63 13.26
CA PRO A 8 4.21 -13.49 14.66
C PRO A 8 3.61 -12.12 15.01
N TRP A 9 3.23 -11.31 14.01
CA TRP A 9 2.73 -9.95 14.22
C TRP A 9 1.20 -9.90 14.25
N PRO A 10 0.56 -9.57 15.38
CA PRO A 10 -0.86 -9.30 15.42
C PRO A 10 -1.11 -7.84 14.98
N PHE A 11 -1.78 -7.66 13.85
CA PHE A 11 -2.28 -6.34 13.43
C PHE A 11 -3.74 -6.18 13.83
N ASP A 12 -4.09 -5.01 14.35
CA ASP A 12 -5.46 -4.61 14.67
C ASP A 12 -6.17 -4.18 13.38
N ALA A 13 -7.07 -5.05 12.91
CA ALA A 13 -7.82 -4.81 11.69
C ALA A 13 -8.72 -3.56 11.77
N GLY A 14 -9.25 -3.21 12.95
CA GLY A 14 -10.09 -2.03 13.14
C GLY A 14 -9.29 -0.74 12.97
N ARG A 15 -8.07 -0.71 13.51
CA ARG A 15 -7.17 0.44 13.34
C ARG A 15 -6.64 0.57 11.91
N LEU A 16 -6.33 -0.55 11.23
CA LEU A 16 -5.99 -0.52 9.81
C LEU A 16 -7.15 0.00 8.96
N ARG A 17 -8.38 -0.43 9.28
CA ARG A 17 -9.57 0.03 8.58
C ARG A 17 -9.80 1.54 8.78
N ALA A 18 -9.62 2.05 9.99
CA ALA A 18 -9.74 3.48 10.27
C ALA A 18 -8.76 4.33 9.44
N ASP A 19 -7.52 3.86 9.26
CA ASP A 19 -6.55 4.51 8.37
C ASP A 19 -7.01 4.55 6.91
N VAL A 20 -7.59 3.45 6.41
CA VAL A 20 -8.12 3.37 5.03
C VAL A 20 -9.34 4.26 4.85
N GLU A 21 -10.25 4.30 5.83
CA GLU A 21 -11.44 5.15 5.81
C GLU A 21 -11.12 6.65 5.91
N GLY A 22 -9.94 7.02 6.42
CA GLY A 22 -9.41 8.39 6.42
C GLY A 22 -8.88 8.87 5.06
N LEU A 23 -8.81 8.00 4.05
CA LEU A 23 -8.42 8.36 2.68
C LEU A 23 -9.62 8.93 1.91
N THR A 24 -9.37 9.93 1.07
CA THR A 24 -10.39 10.55 0.23
C THR A 24 -10.46 9.84 -1.12
N PRO A 25 -11.57 9.95 -1.86
CA PRO A 25 -11.69 9.34 -3.19
C PRO A 25 -10.56 9.72 -4.16
N SER A 26 -10.02 10.95 -4.09
CA SER A 26 -8.93 11.42 -4.94
C SER A 26 -7.57 10.78 -4.63
N ASP A 27 -7.42 10.14 -3.47
CA ASP A 27 -6.19 9.43 -3.12
C ASP A 27 -6.10 8.07 -3.83
N TRP A 28 -7.21 7.59 -4.40
CA TRP A 28 -7.30 6.30 -5.08
C TRP A 28 -7.06 6.50 -6.58
N VAL A 29 -5.95 5.97 -7.07
CA VAL A 29 -5.59 5.99 -8.48
C VAL A 29 -6.05 4.69 -9.13
N PRO A 30 -6.63 4.72 -10.35
CA PRO A 30 -6.91 3.51 -11.11
C PRO A 30 -5.66 2.65 -11.29
N HIS A 31 -5.80 1.35 -11.11
CA HIS A 31 -4.69 0.43 -11.25
C HIS A 31 -4.25 0.37 -12.72
N PHE A 32 -2.93 0.40 -12.95
CA PHE A 32 -2.36 0.44 -14.30
C PHE A 32 -2.58 -0.85 -15.09
N ASN A 33 -2.91 -1.95 -14.40
CA ASN A 33 -3.13 -3.25 -15.02
C ASN A 33 -4.62 -3.52 -15.18
N THR A 34 -5.13 -3.31 -16.39
CA THR A 34 -6.52 -3.54 -16.76
C THR A 34 -6.74 -4.88 -17.46
N ALA A 35 -5.69 -5.69 -17.66
CA ALA A 35 -5.77 -6.93 -18.45
C ALA A 35 -6.33 -8.14 -17.68
N TYR A 36 -6.43 -8.06 -16.35
CA TYR A 36 -6.82 -9.19 -15.49
C TYR A 36 -8.12 -8.95 -14.71
N TYR A 37 -8.70 -7.74 -14.79
CA TYR A 37 -9.90 -7.39 -14.05
C TYR A 37 -10.65 -6.23 -14.73
N ASP A 38 -11.95 -6.41 -14.94
CA ASP A 38 -12.82 -5.44 -15.64
C ASP A 38 -13.57 -4.47 -14.70
N GLY A 39 -13.51 -4.68 -13.37
CA GLY A 39 -14.15 -3.80 -12.38
C GLY A 39 -13.24 -2.67 -11.84
N ASP A 40 -13.69 -1.92 -10.82
CA ASP A 40 -12.88 -0.86 -10.19
C ASP A 40 -11.69 -1.47 -9.44
N TRP A 41 -10.53 -1.52 -10.09
CA TRP A 41 -9.26 -1.75 -9.41
C TRP A 41 -8.55 -0.43 -9.23
N SER A 42 -8.33 -0.04 -7.98
CA SER A 42 -7.61 1.17 -7.62
C SER A 42 -6.64 0.94 -6.47
N GLY A 43 -5.73 1.88 -6.26
CA GLY A 43 -4.81 1.83 -5.13
C GLY A 43 -4.42 3.21 -4.62
N ALA A 44 -3.88 3.24 -3.41
CA ALA A 44 -3.35 4.43 -2.77
C ALA A 44 -1.90 4.16 -2.36
N ALA A 45 -0.94 4.88 -2.94
CA ALA A 45 0.49 4.67 -2.66
C ALA A 45 0.90 5.36 -1.35
N LEU A 46 1.35 4.59 -0.37
CA LEU A 46 1.89 5.09 0.91
C LEU A 46 3.41 5.26 0.86
N ARG A 47 4.09 4.47 0.02
CA ARG A 47 5.52 4.59 -0.27
C ARG A 47 5.76 4.27 -1.74
N SER A 48 6.50 5.13 -2.43
CA SER A 48 6.79 4.99 -3.86
C SER A 48 8.12 5.67 -4.19
N ILE A 49 8.63 5.45 -5.41
CA ILE A 49 9.84 6.13 -5.90
C ILE A 49 9.55 7.63 -5.91
N GLY A 50 10.36 8.40 -5.19
CA GLY A 50 10.22 9.86 -5.06
C GLY A 50 9.13 10.33 -4.08
N GLY A 51 8.40 9.42 -3.41
CA GLY A 51 7.30 9.80 -2.51
C GLY A 51 6.04 10.30 -3.25
N GLU A 52 5.88 9.92 -4.52
CA GLU A 52 4.77 10.31 -5.36
C GLU A 52 3.49 9.50 -5.02
N ALA A 53 2.48 10.16 -4.44
CA ALA A 53 1.21 9.53 -4.05
C ALA A 53 0.43 8.92 -5.24
N GLY A 54 0.61 9.45 -6.45
CA GLY A 54 -0.04 8.94 -7.66
C GLY A 54 0.64 7.71 -8.28
N ARG A 55 1.81 7.30 -7.77
CA ARG A 55 2.65 6.29 -8.40
C ARG A 55 2.38 4.90 -7.84
N LEU A 56 1.39 4.22 -8.42
CA LEU A 56 1.05 2.82 -8.07
C LEU A 56 1.99 1.77 -8.66
N TYR A 57 2.67 2.09 -9.75
CA TYR A 57 3.66 1.21 -10.33
C TYR A 57 4.90 1.16 -9.41
N PRO A 58 5.28 -0.01 -8.87
CA PRO A 58 6.37 -0.11 -7.90
C PRO A 58 7.77 0.12 -8.51
N GLY A 59 7.89 0.19 -9.83
CA GLY A 59 9.17 0.24 -10.51
C GLY A 59 9.81 -1.15 -10.71
N PRO A 60 10.90 -1.23 -11.49
CA PRO A 60 11.78 -2.41 -11.51
C PRO A 60 12.35 -2.73 -10.12
N ALA A 61 12.74 -3.98 -9.89
CA ALA A 61 13.37 -4.40 -8.63
C ALA A 61 14.69 -3.66 -8.31
N THR A 62 15.36 -3.10 -9.32
CA THR A 62 16.58 -2.29 -9.20
C THR A 62 16.31 -0.81 -8.88
N SER A 63 15.05 -0.44 -8.69
CA SER A 63 14.69 0.96 -8.40
C SER A 63 15.23 1.40 -7.04
N THR A 64 15.64 2.65 -6.97
CA THR A 64 16.11 3.31 -5.75
C THR A 64 15.28 4.55 -5.46
N GLY A 65 15.44 5.17 -4.29
CA GLY A 65 14.77 6.43 -3.96
C GLY A 65 13.31 6.26 -3.51
N PHE A 66 12.96 5.11 -2.93
CA PHE A 66 11.67 4.93 -2.28
C PHE A 66 11.55 5.85 -1.06
N ALA A 67 10.48 6.64 -1.02
CA ALA A 67 10.17 7.56 0.05
C ALA A 67 8.69 7.51 0.38
N ASP A 68 8.35 7.90 1.61
CA ASP A 68 6.97 7.96 2.06
C ASP A 68 6.21 9.04 1.27
N THR A 69 4.97 8.74 0.93
CA THR A 69 4.08 9.72 0.33
C THR A 69 3.37 10.49 1.43
N PRO A 70 2.78 11.66 1.13
CA PRO A 70 1.94 12.37 2.10
C PRO A 70 0.75 11.55 2.64
N LEU A 71 0.35 10.47 1.95
CA LEU A 71 -0.74 9.60 2.41
C LEU A 71 -0.35 8.81 3.67
N LEU A 72 0.91 8.39 3.81
CA LEU A 72 1.33 7.62 4.99
C LEU A 72 1.16 8.41 6.29
N ALA A 73 1.37 9.73 6.25
CA ALA A 73 1.18 10.62 7.39
C ALA A 73 -0.29 10.67 7.88
N ARG A 74 -1.25 10.28 7.03
CA ARG A 74 -2.68 10.21 7.34
C ARG A 74 -3.11 8.82 7.82
N CYS A 75 -2.20 7.84 7.81
CA CYS A 75 -2.43 6.46 8.20
C CYS A 75 -1.49 6.06 9.36
N PRO A 76 -1.70 6.60 10.57
CA PRO A 76 -0.77 6.45 11.69
C PRO A 76 -0.62 5.00 12.16
N TYR A 77 -1.66 4.18 12.11
CA TYR A 77 -1.53 2.78 12.52
C TYR A 77 -0.76 1.95 11.48
N THR A 78 -0.90 2.29 10.21
CA THR A 78 -0.20 1.65 9.10
C THR A 78 1.28 2.01 9.16
N ALA A 79 1.61 3.27 9.44
CA ALA A 79 3.00 3.67 9.71
C ALA A 79 3.60 2.89 10.89
N GLN A 80 2.84 2.70 11.97
CA GLN A 80 3.25 1.87 13.11
C GLN A 80 3.43 0.39 12.72
N ALA A 81 2.52 -0.17 11.92
CA ALA A 81 2.61 -1.56 11.48
C ALA A 81 3.86 -1.78 10.59
N LEU A 82 4.12 -0.86 9.66
CA LEU A 82 5.27 -0.90 8.77
C LEU A 82 6.60 -0.81 9.52
N SER A 83 6.68 -0.06 10.62
CA SER A 83 7.91 0.06 11.42
C SER A 83 8.29 -1.24 12.14
N THR A 84 7.38 -2.21 12.25
CA THR A 84 7.67 -3.56 12.79
C THR A 84 8.40 -4.46 11.79
N LEU A 85 8.38 -4.10 10.50
CA LEU A 85 9.05 -4.86 9.45
C LEU A 85 10.55 -4.52 9.46
N LEU A 86 11.38 -5.49 9.85
CA LEU A 86 12.83 -5.32 9.96
C LEU A 86 13.54 -5.49 8.61
N CYS A 87 13.02 -4.84 7.57
CA CYS A 87 13.57 -4.88 6.23
C CYS A 87 13.37 -3.54 5.50
N PRO A 88 14.14 -3.25 4.44
CA PRO A 88 13.91 -2.08 3.62
C PRO A 88 12.52 -2.12 2.98
N LEU A 89 11.74 -1.06 3.21
CA LEU A 89 10.44 -0.88 2.56
C LEU A 89 10.65 -0.22 1.19
N LEU A 90 10.23 -0.94 0.14
CA LEU A 90 10.23 -0.44 -1.23
C LEU A 90 8.89 0.27 -1.50
N ALA A 91 8.00 -0.37 -2.26
CA ALA A 91 6.66 0.13 -2.51
C ALA A 91 5.67 -0.36 -1.46
N VAL A 92 4.86 0.55 -0.92
CA VAL A 92 3.75 0.25 0.00
C VAL A 92 2.50 0.92 -0.52
N ARG A 93 1.40 0.17 -0.60
CA ARG A 93 0.12 0.66 -1.13
C ARG A 93 -1.06 -0.11 -0.57
N PHE A 94 -2.18 0.58 -0.43
CA PHE A 94 -3.47 -0.09 -0.35
C PHE A 94 -3.97 -0.42 -1.75
N LEU A 95 -4.67 -1.54 -1.88
CA LEU A 95 -5.37 -1.93 -3.09
C LEU A 95 -6.85 -2.10 -2.76
N ARG A 96 -7.71 -1.54 -3.60
CA ARG A 96 -9.16 -1.67 -3.53
C ARG A 96 -9.64 -2.35 -4.80
N LEU A 97 -10.46 -3.36 -4.61
CA LEU A 97 -11.14 -4.07 -5.68
C LEU A 97 -12.64 -3.90 -5.45
N GLY A 98 -13.28 -3.06 -6.26
CA GLY A 98 -14.73 -2.93 -6.33
C GLY A 98 -15.34 -4.14 -7.04
N PRO A 99 -16.68 -4.33 -6.98
CA PRO A 99 -17.36 -5.38 -7.75
C PRO A 99 -17.21 -5.17 -9.26
N GLY A 100 -17.33 -6.28 -10.01
CA GLY A 100 -17.33 -6.34 -11.48
C GLY A 100 -18.56 -7.06 -11.99
#